data_AF-A0A251ZST6-F1
#
_entry.id   AF-A0A251ZST6-F1
#
_cell.length_a   1.000
_cell.length_b   1.000
_cell.length_c   1.000
_cell.angle_alpha   90.00
_cell.angle_beta   90.00
_cell.angle_gamma   90.00
#
_symmetry.space_group_name_H-M   'P 1'
#
loop_
_entity.id
_entity.type
_entity.pdbx_description
1 polymer ?
#
loop_
_entity_poly.entity_id
_entity_poly.type
_entity_poly.pdbx_seq_one_letter_code
_entity_poly.pdbx_strand_id
1 'polypeptide(L)'
;MQFFYLKNSEGQYLSVMSSGEHRGELCISLDGVRGQESCRVIGIVLRNKNSKLLFLHAESENITLKLRDRPFASVILPFGMESGKRLHTISLYDLQDHSWVCAPPVGQQTGDGRVSDGSNLCKFVDAACDWEAFHLEDISDNNVFLFIKNFLVTFSNFYTDKPTFEIVQKILVSNINNNLKQVVLNALYPSMGVKLLDRISHELKSSNNFQRLFTEVFKDDFWVKNALSPLMAWEKERQNRSFLLCDQQYDMLQQYYKEHDFASITHAINCVYRRSVEPTKKICIVTTIRNEGIYLLEWIAWYKKLGVEHFFIFSNNNDDGSDDLLKALANAGIITWISNEMGANAKPQAKICNYAFSTLPEILDYEWSLVVDVDEFLSINTTLFTDIYGLLGWIERKEVDAVGFNWQYTTSNQTSSDVAQCIKSLVLERVQYFIKDSVIGLVNNIIKSMCKPRYMISCSAHYPVWSEKYHATYRLIQGDIHRYSHNNSHYYSDNPMWADHNHRGIANIVHCRFKTPLEFLLKLYRGDVLTDFHEHSNKSVSLEILDEGQIYHFNQQHMQFGDEIPSHYLVSKANVLSIIDQMRALPGVDDAYNNILAITEFRIKEILHFMRENKERLGSNSLKLLHSIDGE
;
A
#
# COMPACT_ATOMS: atom_id res chain seq x y z
N MET A 1 30.34 13.19 -30.01
CA MET A 1 29.60 12.88 -28.77
C MET A 1 30.59 12.63 -27.68
N GLN A 2 30.66 13.53 -26.70
CA GLN A 2 31.34 13.25 -25.42
C GLN A 2 30.33 12.58 -24.48
N PHE A 3 30.81 11.67 -23.63
CA PHE A 3 29.97 10.88 -22.74
C PHE A 3 30.28 11.17 -21.28
N PHE A 4 29.23 11.27 -20.47
CA PHE A 4 29.37 11.54 -19.04
C PHE A 4 28.58 10.56 -18.18
N TYR A 5 29.10 10.27 -16.98
CA TYR A 5 28.40 9.61 -15.90
C TYR A 5 27.80 10.63 -14.91
N LEU A 6 26.60 10.36 -14.39
CA LEU A 6 26.07 11.03 -13.20
C LEU A 6 26.42 10.24 -11.94
N LYS A 7 27.08 10.93 -11.00
CA LYS A 7 27.50 10.37 -9.71
C LYS A 7 26.86 11.16 -8.57
N ASN A 8 26.18 10.47 -7.66
CA ASN A 8 25.66 11.10 -6.44
C ASN A 8 26.78 11.31 -5.40
N SER A 9 26.46 11.99 -4.29
CA SER A 9 27.40 12.23 -3.18
C SER A 9 27.96 10.96 -2.54
N GLU A 10 27.28 9.82 -2.71
CA GLU A 10 27.70 8.49 -2.24
C GLU A 10 28.53 7.70 -3.27
N GLY A 11 28.81 8.29 -4.44
CA GLY A 11 29.65 7.68 -5.48
C GLY A 11 28.94 6.69 -6.41
N GLN A 12 27.61 6.62 -6.40
CA GLN A 12 26.81 5.71 -7.21
C GLN A 12 26.52 6.28 -8.61
N TYR A 13 26.64 5.42 -9.62
CA TYR A 13 26.44 5.76 -11.04
C TYR A 13 24.98 5.60 -11.48
N LEU A 14 24.37 6.68 -11.97
CA LEU A 14 22.93 6.71 -12.26
C LEU A 14 22.56 6.59 -13.74
N SER A 15 23.38 7.14 -14.65
CA SER A 15 23.13 7.12 -16.09
C SER A 15 24.38 7.44 -16.92
N VAL A 16 24.28 7.22 -18.24
CA VAL A 16 25.27 7.60 -19.26
C VAL A 16 24.62 8.61 -20.22
N MET A 17 25.29 9.73 -20.47
CA MET A 17 24.80 10.83 -21.33
C MET A 17 25.63 10.98 -22.61
N SER A 18 25.06 11.48 -23.71
CA SER A 18 25.80 11.83 -24.95
C SER A 18 25.54 13.27 -25.37
N SER A 19 26.56 13.99 -25.86
CA SER A 19 26.38 15.29 -26.53
C SER A 19 26.42 15.18 -28.07
N GLY A 20 25.28 15.36 -28.75
CA GLY A 20 25.19 15.26 -30.22
C GLY A 20 25.03 16.60 -30.92
N GLU A 21 25.76 16.83 -32.02
CA GLU A 21 25.39 17.82 -33.05
C GLU A 21 24.37 17.17 -34.01
N HIS A 22 23.21 17.81 -34.21
CA HIS A 22 22.14 17.28 -35.08
C HIS A 22 22.37 17.62 -36.56
N ARG A 23 22.26 16.59 -37.43
CA ARG A 23 21.46 16.62 -38.65
C ARG A 23 20.78 15.27 -38.85
N GLY A 24 19.45 15.25 -38.71
CA GLY A 24 18.61 14.06 -38.89
C GLY A 24 17.33 14.16 -38.07
N GLU A 25 16.44 15.07 -38.45
CA GLU A 25 15.14 15.31 -37.82
C GLU A 25 14.12 14.21 -38.19
N LEU A 26 13.28 13.82 -37.21
CA LEU A 26 11.85 13.64 -37.44
C LEU A 26 11.16 14.73 -36.60
N CYS A 27 10.88 15.87 -37.24
CA CYS A 27 10.20 17.01 -36.65
C CYS A 27 8.77 17.01 -37.18
N ILE A 28 7.77 16.87 -36.31
CA ILE A 28 6.39 17.26 -36.66
C ILE A 28 6.27 18.72 -36.21
N SER A 29 6.56 19.66 -37.11
CA SER A 29 6.33 21.08 -36.86
C SER A 29 4.90 21.45 -37.21
N LEU A 30 4.15 22.03 -36.27
CA LEU A 30 3.15 23.03 -36.59
C LEU A 30 3.88 24.30 -37.02
N ASP A 31 3.40 24.92 -38.09
CA ASP A 31 4.07 25.97 -38.86
C ASP A 31 4.62 27.15 -38.04
N GLY A 32 5.80 27.61 -38.46
CA GLY A 32 6.23 29.00 -38.34
C GLY A 32 7.32 29.28 -37.30
N VAL A 33 8.58 29.36 -37.76
CA VAL A 33 9.56 30.45 -37.51
C VAL A 33 10.97 29.96 -37.89
N ARG A 34 11.64 30.71 -38.78
CA ARG A 34 13.04 30.49 -39.21
C ARG A 34 14.01 31.18 -38.26
N GLY A 35 15.16 30.53 -37.97
CA GLY A 35 16.37 31.18 -37.47
C GLY A 35 17.40 30.17 -36.94
N GLN A 36 18.57 30.09 -37.58
CA GLN A 36 19.71 29.25 -37.17
C GLN A 36 20.58 29.96 -36.13
N GLU A 37 20.88 29.28 -35.02
CA GLU A 37 22.16 29.38 -34.28
C GLU A 37 22.54 27.97 -33.78
N SER A 38 23.84 27.66 -33.79
CA SER A 38 24.40 26.35 -33.45
C SER A 38 24.16 25.98 -31.97
N CYS A 39 23.23 25.07 -31.72
CA CYS A 39 22.92 24.54 -30.38
C CYS A 39 23.84 23.37 -30.01
N ARG A 40 24.46 23.40 -28.82
CA ARG A 40 25.05 22.21 -28.19
C ARG A 40 23.95 21.52 -27.39
N VAL A 41 23.52 20.34 -27.82
CA VAL A 41 22.52 19.54 -27.10
C VAL A 41 23.22 18.78 -25.97
N ILE A 42 23.02 19.21 -24.72
CA ILE A 42 23.33 18.42 -23.53
C ILE A 42 22.07 17.63 -23.20
N GLY A 43 22.01 16.36 -23.59
CA GLY A 43 20.93 15.46 -23.18
C GLY A 43 21.19 14.97 -21.76
N ILE A 44 20.53 15.55 -20.76
CA ILE A 44 20.62 15.07 -19.37
C ILE A 44 19.64 13.93 -19.19
N VAL A 45 20.13 12.74 -18.81
CA VAL A 45 19.29 11.59 -18.42
C VAL A 45 19.38 11.45 -16.91
N LEU A 46 18.37 11.92 -16.18
CA LEU A 46 18.36 11.82 -14.72
C LEU A 46 17.58 10.58 -14.29
N ARG A 47 18.22 9.73 -13.49
CA ARG A 47 17.56 8.67 -12.71
C ARG A 47 17.52 9.12 -11.25
N ASN A 48 16.34 9.34 -10.68
CA ASN A 48 16.18 9.35 -9.22
C ASN A 48 16.09 7.89 -8.74
N LYS A 49 16.36 7.62 -7.45
CA LYS A 49 16.17 6.35 -6.73
C LYS A 49 14.90 5.56 -7.11
N ASN A 50 13.87 6.19 -7.69
CA ASN A 50 12.62 5.57 -8.14
C ASN A 50 12.39 5.50 -9.67
N SER A 51 13.45 5.35 -10.49
CA SER A 51 13.39 4.95 -11.93
C SER A 51 12.48 5.79 -12.86
N LYS A 52 12.91 7.00 -13.22
CA LYS A 52 12.28 7.80 -14.29
C LYS A 52 13.31 8.40 -15.23
N LEU A 53 12.85 8.81 -16.41
CA LEU A 53 13.60 9.63 -17.37
C LEU A 53 13.07 11.07 -17.35
N LEU A 54 13.99 12.02 -17.28
CA LEU A 54 13.75 13.44 -17.56
C LEU A 54 14.68 13.84 -18.69
N PHE A 55 14.20 14.58 -19.68
CA PHE A 55 15.04 15.23 -20.69
C PHE A 55 15.17 16.70 -20.30
N LEU A 56 16.40 17.20 -20.16
CA LEU A 56 16.67 18.63 -19.96
C LEU A 56 17.58 19.11 -21.10
N HIS A 57 17.23 20.28 -21.64
CA HIS A 57 18.06 21.06 -22.56
C HIS A 57 18.68 22.22 -21.78
N ALA A 58 19.98 22.44 -21.90
CA ALA A 58 20.65 23.55 -21.24
C ALA A 58 21.82 24.09 -22.08
N GLU A 59 22.00 25.41 -22.08
CA GLU A 59 22.92 26.15 -22.93
C GLU A 59 24.29 26.47 -22.26
N SER A 60 24.67 25.81 -21.15
CA SER A 60 25.83 26.21 -20.32
C SER A 60 26.71 25.03 -19.83
N GLU A 61 28.03 25.25 -19.73
CA GLU A 61 29.06 24.26 -19.36
C GLU A 61 29.16 23.96 -17.84
N ASN A 62 28.44 24.67 -16.96
CA ASN A 62 28.45 24.43 -15.51
C ASN A 62 27.01 24.34 -14.97
N ILE A 63 26.46 23.13 -14.84
CA ILE A 63 25.08 22.91 -14.39
C ILE A 63 25.08 22.10 -13.10
N THR A 64 24.52 22.67 -12.03
CA THR A 64 24.13 21.96 -10.81
C THR A 64 22.63 21.73 -10.85
N LEU A 65 22.19 20.46 -10.85
CA LEU A 65 20.78 20.09 -10.87
C LEU A 65 20.29 19.78 -9.45
N LYS A 66 19.10 20.29 -9.12
CA LYS A 66 18.36 19.88 -7.92
C LYS A 66 17.05 19.23 -8.41
N LEU A 67 16.71 18.03 -7.92
CA LEU A 67 15.47 17.31 -8.27
C LEU A 67 14.53 17.13 -7.07
N ARG A 68 13.21 17.21 -7.35
CA ARG A 68 12.13 17.02 -6.38
C ARG A 68 11.87 15.54 -6.13
N ASP A 69 11.88 15.12 -4.88
CA ASP A 69 11.59 13.74 -4.47
C ASP A 69 10.07 13.49 -4.43
N ARG A 70 9.49 13.05 -5.55
CA ARG A 70 8.16 12.43 -5.62
C ARG A 70 8.26 11.13 -6.43
N PRO A 71 7.44 10.10 -6.19
CA PRO A 71 7.18 9.05 -7.18
C PRO A 71 6.40 9.65 -8.37
N PHE A 72 6.67 9.22 -9.59
CA PHE A 72 6.11 9.73 -10.85
C PHE A 72 5.99 8.45 -11.68
N ALA A 73 4.77 7.99 -11.84
CA ALA A 73 4.44 6.73 -12.45
C ALA A 73 4.46 6.88 -13.99
N SER A 74 5.63 7.02 -14.61
CA SER A 74 5.75 6.95 -16.08
C SER A 74 7.20 7.05 -16.55
N VAL A 75 7.57 6.09 -17.41
CA VAL A 75 8.79 6.13 -18.22
C VAL A 75 8.37 6.59 -19.61
N ILE A 76 8.85 7.79 -19.98
CA ILE A 76 8.57 8.56 -21.21
C ILE A 76 7.28 9.38 -21.13
N LEU A 77 7.41 10.63 -20.66
CA LEU A 77 6.52 11.70 -21.09
C LEU A 77 7.10 12.30 -22.39
N PRO A 78 6.33 12.43 -23.48
CA PRO A 78 6.72 13.26 -24.60
C PRO A 78 6.59 14.71 -24.14
N PHE A 79 7.67 15.33 -23.71
CA PHE A 79 7.64 16.75 -23.35
C PHE A 79 7.80 17.60 -24.62
N GLY A 80 6.92 18.58 -24.81
CA GLY A 80 7.19 19.73 -25.67
C GLY A 80 7.98 20.77 -24.88
N MET A 81 8.99 21.38 -25.49
CA MET A 81 9.80 22.43 -24.87
C MET A 81 9.65 23.72 -25.66
N GLU A 82 9.21 24.80 -25.01
CA GLU A 82 9.13 26.14 -25.63
C GLU A 82 10.11 27.08 -24.91
N SER A 83 11.13 27.55 -25.65
CA SER A 83 12.07 28.56 -25.17
C SER A 83 11.61 29.93 -25.64
N GLY A 84 11.01 30.71 -24.75
CA GLY A 84 10.73 32.12 -25.00
C GLY A 84 12.02 32.94 -24.85
N LYS A 85 12.25 33.91 -25.75
CA LYS A 85 13.48 34.73 -25.85
C LYS A 85 13.90 35.53 -24.59
N ARG A 86 13.22 35.43 -23.45
CA ARG A 86 13.50 36.26 -22.26
C ARG A 86 13.36 35.62 -20.87
N LEU A 87 13.19 34.31 -20.72
CA LEU A 87 13.07 33.74 -19.37
C LEU A 87 13.89 32.45 -19.23
N HIS A 88 14.90 32.52 -18.35
CA HIS A 88 15.75 31.41 -17.90
C HIS A 88 14.99 30.45 -16.97
N THR A 89 13.81 30.00 -17.40
CA THR A 89 12.91 29.12 -16.66
C THR A 89 12.63 27.92 -17.55
N ILE A 90 12.86 26.71 -17.04
CA ILE A 90 12.54 25.48 -17.77
C ILE A 90 11.09 25.15 -17.44
N SER A 91 10.24 25.14 -18.47
CA SER A 91 8.83 24.75 -18.37
C SER A 91 8.66 23.41 -19.07
N LEU A 92 8.16 22.41 -18.35
CA LEU A 92 7.84 21.08 -18.85
C LEU A 92 6.33 21.00 -19.07
N TYR A 93 5.90 20.66 -20.29
CA TYR A 93 4.48 20.46 -20.63
C TYR A 93 4.13 18.98 -20.62
N ASP A 94 3.17 18.60 -19.78
CA ASP A 94 2.64 17.25 -19.71
C ASP A 94 1.59 17.04 -20.81
N LEU A 95 1.87 16.15 -21.75
CA LEU A 95 0.95 15.83 -22.86
C LEU A 95 -0.20 14.90 -22.48
N GLN A 96 -0.17 14.28 -21.29
CA GLN A 96 -1.20 13.38 -20.82
C GLN A 96 -2.30 14.11 -20.03
N ASP A 97 -1.95 15.17 -19.29
CA ASP A 97 -2.91 15.97 -18.51
C ASP A 97 -2.98 17.46 -18.88
N HIS A 98 -2.23 17.89 -19.89
CA HIS A 98 -2.17 19.27 -20.39
C HIS A 98 -1.68 20.32 -19.37
N SER A 99 -0.91 19.91 -18.35
CA SER A 99 -0.36 20.81 -17.33
C SER A 99 1.06 21.30 -17.63
N TRP A 100 1.46 22.41 -17.00
CA TRP A 100 2.83 22.97 -17.09
C TRP A 100 3.53 22.92 -15.73
N VAL A 101 4.78 22.47 -15.70
CA VAL A 101 5.66 22.50 -14.53
C VAL A 101 6.86 23.40 -14.80
N CYS A 102 6.98 24.51 -14.06
CA CYS A 102 8.09 25.45 -14.18
C CYS A 102 9.13 25.23 -13.08
N ALA A 103 10.42 25.19 -13.44
CA ALA A 103 11.53 25.23 -12.50
C ALA A 103 12.25 26.60 -12.56
N PRO A 104 12.39 27.33 -11.44
CA PRO A 104 13.12 28.60 -11.42
C PRO A 104 14.64 28.42 -11.53
N PRO A 105 15.39 29.43 -12.01
CA PRO A 105 16.84 29.38 -12.10
C PRO A 105 17.53 29.30 -10.73
N VAL A 106 18.72 28.70 -10.70
CA VAL A 106 19.51 28.46 -9.48
C VAL A 106 19.84 29.78 -8.77
N GLY A 107 19.42 29.90 -7.50
CA GLY A 107 19.81 31.01 -6.61
C GLY A 107 18.76 32.08 -6.36
N GLN A 108 17.54 31.97 -6.90
CA GLN A 108 16.41 32.82 -6.51
C GLN A 108 15.49 32.12 -5.50
N GLN A 109 14.90 32.89 -4.57
CA GLN A 109 13.74 32.43 -3.82
C GLN A 109 12.62 32.09 -4.81
N THR A 110 11.91 30.99 -4.56
CA THR A 110 10.74 30.58 -5.32
C THR A 110 9.70 31.71 -5.30
N GLY A 111 9.58 32.44 -6.41
CA GLY A 111 8.49 33.38 -6.62
C GLY A 111 7.26 32.63 -7.15
N ASP A 112 6.13 32.79 -6.47
CA ASP A 112 4.84 32.24 -6.86
C ASP A 112 4.46 32.72 -8.28
N GLY A 113 4.52 31.82 -9.26
CA GLY A 113 4.02 32.06 -10.62
C GLY A 113 2.83 31.15 -10.94
N ARG A 114 1.67 31.75 -11.23
CA ARG A 114 0.43 31.07 -11.68
C ARG A 114 0.28 31.14 -13.20
N VAL A 115 -0.40 30.15 -13.79
CA VAL A 115 -1.30 30.35 -14.94
C VAL A 115 -2.72 30.25 -14.40
N SER A 116 -3.58 31.22 -14.73
CA SER A 116 -4.98 31.28 -14.28
C SER A 116 -5.90 30.63 -15.32
N ASP A 117 -6.66 29.62 -14.93
CA ASP A 117 -7.87 29.17 -15.64
C ASP A 117 -9.09 29.15 -14.70
N GLY A 118 -9.18 30.14 -13.81
CA GLY A 118 -10.47 30.54 -13.24
C GLY A 118 -11.36 29.44 -12.66
N SER A 119 -10.88 28.59 -11.74
CA SER A 119 -11.72 28.10 -10.63
C SER A 119 -10.89 27.48 -9.48
N ASN A 120 -10.86 28.20 -8.36
CA ASN A 120 -10.62 27.80 -6.95
C ASN A 120 -9.46 26.85 -6.54
N LEU A 121 -8.42 27.52 -5.99
CA LEU A 121 -7.60 27.17 -4.80
C LEU A 121 -6.74 25.89 -4.81
N CYS A 122 -5.41 26.08 -4.89
CA CYS A 122 -4.43 25.05 -4.54
C CYS A 122 -3.75 25.40 -3.20
N LYS A 123 -3.91 24.55 -2.18
CA LYS A 123 -3.15 24.59 -0.91
C LYS A 123 -1.95 23.65 -1.05
N PHE A 124 -0.74 24.15 -0.85
CA PHE A 124 0.39 23.30 -0.45
C PHE A 124 0.14 22.85 0.99
N VAL A 125 0.16 21.54 1.24
CA VAL A 125 0.25 20.98 2.59
C VAL A 125 1.71 20.61 2.82
N ASP A 126 2.26 21.09 3.94
CA ASP A 126 3.63 20.93 4.38
C ASP A 126 4.20 19.53 4.12
N ALA A 127 5.23 19.47 3.28
CA ALA A 127 6.15 18.35 3.25
C ALA A 127 7.54 18.92 2.96
N ALA A 128 8.42 18.88 3.96
CA ALA A 128 9.84 19.14 3.78
C ALA A 128 10.35 18.28 2.62
N CYS A 129 10.88 18.92 1.58
CA CYS A 129 11.36 18.27 0.37
C CYS A 129 12.89 18.21 0.40
N ASP A 130 13.45 17.01 0.49
CA ASP A 130 14.90 16.80 0.36
C ASP A 130 15.33 16.94 -1.11
N TRP A 131 16.41 17.68 -1.33
CA TRP A 131 17.03 17.87 -2.65
C TRP A 131 18.42 17.21 -2.64
N GLU A 132 18.73 16.38 -3.63
CA GLU A 132 20.05 15.73 -3.77
C GLU A 132 20.89 16.38 -4.89
N ALA A 133 22.22 16.40 -4.73
CA ALA A 133 23.18 17.02 -5.66
C ALA A 133 23.97 15.96 -6.44
N PHE A 134 24.21 16.20 -7.73
CA PHE A 134 24.90 15.25 -8.64
C PHE A 134 26.07 15.89 -9.40
N HIS A 135 27.10 15.09 -9.71
CA HIS A 135 28.29 15.49 -10.47
C HIS A 135 28.44 14.69 -11.78
N LEU A 136 28.99 15.35 -12.82
CA LEU A 136 29.29 14.78 -14.15
C LEU A 136 30.76 14.31 -14.22
N GLU A 137 31.01 13.06 -14.62
CA GLU A 137 32.37 12.51 -14.87
C GLU A 137 32.53 12.10 -16.35
N ASP A 138 33.63 12.45 -17.02
CA ASP A 138 33.90 12.21 -18.46
C ASP A 138 34.32 10.75 -18.78
N ILE A 139 33.95 10.22 -19.95
CA ILE A 139 34.24 8.83 -20.39
C ILE A 139 35.04 8.83 -21.69
N SER A 140 36.14 8.07 -21.74
CA SER A 140 36.99 7.95 -22.92
C SER A 140 36.32 7.23 -24.12
N ASP A 141 36.50 7.82 -25.31
CA ASP A 141 35.63 7.78 -26.50
C ASP A 141 35.41 6.42 -27.22
N ASN A 142 36.35 5.47 -27.20
CA ASN A 142 36.37 4.46 -28.27
C ASN A 142 35.41 3.24 -28.10
N ASN A 143 35.03 2.87 -26.87
CA ASN A 143 34.13 1.73 -26.65
C ASN A 143 32.64 2.13 -26.61
N VAL A 144 32.34 3.38 -26.24
CA VAL A 144 30.97 3.89 -26.12
C VAL A 144 30.40 4.23 -27.49
N PHE A 145 31.21 4.72 -28.43
CA PHE A 145 30.75 5.06 -29.78
C PHE A 145 30.31 3.83 -30.58
N LEU A 146 31.06 2.73 -30.49
CA LEU A 146 30.68 1.45 -31.09
C LEU A 146 29.44 0.86 -30.41
N PHE A 147 29.34 1.00 -29.08
CA PHE A 147 28.18 0.61 -28.30
C PHE A 147 26.93 1.39 -28.72
N ILE A 148 26.97 2.71 -28.82
CA ILE A 148 25.80 3.52 -29.19
C ILE A 148 25.42 3.36 -30.65
N LYS A 149 26.41 3.21 -31.55
CA LYS A 149 26.12 2.89 -32.94
C LYS A 149 25.44 1.53 -33.08
N ASN A 150 25.94 0.50 -32.39
CA ASN A 150 25.30 -0.82 -32.36
C ASN A 150 23.94 -0.75 -31.65
N PHE A 151 23.84 -0.03 -30.53
CA PHE A 151 22.61 0.18 -29.78
C PHE A 151 21.57 0.86 -30.65
N LEU A 152 21.86 2.01 -31.27
CA LEU A 152 20.95 2.75 -32.16
C LEU A 152 20.60 1.97 -33.43
N VAL A 153 21.51 1.19 -34.03
CA VAL A 153 21.19 0.31 -35.17
C VAL A 153 20.29 -0.85 -34.73
N THR A 154 20.47 -1.35 -33.51
CA THR A 154 19.61 -2.37 -32.93
C THR A 154 18.26 -1.76 -32.51
N PHE A 155 18.24 -0.53 -31.98
CA PHE A 155 17.07 0.24 -31.51
C PHE A 155 16.24 0.87 -32.64
N SER A 156 16.86 1.27 -33.74
CA SER A 156 16.15 1.73 -34.94
C SER A 156 15.31 0.61 -35.56
N ASN A 157 15.69 -0.65 -35.34
CA ASN A 157 14.88 -1.81 -35.68
C ASN A 157 13.86 -2.18 -34.58
N PHE A 158 13.98 -1.64 -33.37
CA PHE A 158 13.08 -1.94 -32.23
C PHE A 158 11.89 -1.00 -32.11
N TYR A 159 11.92 0.19 -32.73
CA TYR A 159 10.76 1.09 -32.77
C TYR A 159 9.86 0.89 -33.99
N THR A 160 10.22 -0.03 -34.88
CA THR A 160 9.35 -0.46 -35.99
C THR A 160 8.62 -1.78 -35.71
N ASP A 161 9.06 -2.58 -34.71
CA ASP A 161 8.50 -3.88 -34.34
C ASP A 161 8.30 -4.04 -32.81
N LYS A 162 7.39 -4.94 -32.38
CA LYS A 162 7.18 -5.27 -30.96
C LYS A 162 8.39 -6.06 -30.38
N PRO A 163 8.83 -5.82 -29.14
CA PRO A 163 9.93 -6.57 -28.53
C PRO A 163 9.60 -8.07 -28.45
N THR A 164 10.63 -8.91 -28.63
CA THR A 164 10.51 -10.38 -28.60
C THR A 164 11.39 -10.99 -27.52
N PHE A 165 11.16 -12.28 -27.22
CA PHE A 165 11.93 -12.99 -26.21
C PHE A 165 13.41 -13.16 -26.62
N GLU A 166 13.68 -13.35 -27.91
CA GLU A 166 15.04 -13.48 -28.45
C GLU A 166 15.86 -12.20 -28.24
N ILE A 167 15.21 -11.03 -28.31
CA ILE A 167 15.85 -9.74 -28.04
C ILE A 167 16.26 -9.67 -26.56
N VAL A 168 15.37 -10.04 -25.65
CA VAL A 168 15.66 -10.09 -24.20
C VAL A 168 16.84 -11.02 -23.93
N GLN A 169 16.83 -12.23 -24.51
CA GLN A 169 17.94 -13.18 -24.37
C GLN A 169 19.27 -12.61 -24.89
N LYS A 170 19.27 -12.01 -26.09
CA LYS A 170 20.45 -11.37 -26.68
C LYS A 170 21.02 -10.27 -25.77
N ILE A 171 20.16 -9.46 -25.16
CA ILE A 171 20.60 -8.43 -24.20
C ILE A 171 21.25 -9.07 -22.98
N LEU A 172 20.62 -10.09 -22.39
CA LEU A 172 21.13 -10.76 -21.18
C LEU A 172 22.51 -11.40 -21.41
N VAL A 173 22.74 -12.04 -22.56
CA VAL A 173 24.03 -12.70 -22.89
C VAL A 173 25.07 -11.77 -23.51
N SER A 174 24.73 -10.52 -23.81
CA SER A 174 25.68 -9.58 -24.40
C SER A 174 26.82 -9.23 -23.45
N ASN A 175 27.95 -8.79 -24.04
CA ASN A 175 29.15 -8.39 -23.28
C ASN A 175 29.06 -6.99 -22.66
N ILE A 176 27.90 -6.34 -22.70
CA ILE A 176 27.71 -5.03 -22.06
C ILE A 176 27.58 -5.22 -20.54
N ASN A 177 27.90 -4.17 -19.77
CA ASN A 177 27.81 -4.27 -18.31
C ASN A 177 26.34 -4.43 -17.83
N ASN A 178 26.15 -5.01 -16.65
CA ASN A 178 24.80 -5.33 -16.14
C ASN A 178 23.95 -4.08 -15.91
N ASN A 179 24.53 -2.97 -15.45
CA ASN A 179 23.79 -1.71 -15.25
C ASN A 179 23.13 -1.25 -16.56
N LEU A 180 23.85 -1.34 -17.67
CA LEU A 180 23.36 -0.97 -18.98
C LEU A 180 22.29 -1.96 -19.48
N LYS A 181 22.45 -3.27 -19.23
CA LYS A 181 21.40 -4.27 -19.53
C LYS A 181 20.10 -3.92 -18.81
N GLN A 182 20.16 -3.55 -17.53
CA GLN A 182 18.97 -3.15 -16.76
C GLN A 182 18.27 -1.94 -17.36
N VAL A 183 19.03 -0.91 -17.77
CA VAL A 183 18.49 0.30 -18.41
C VAL A 183 17.77 -0.05 -19.70
N VAL A 184 18.40 -0.85 -20.57
CA VAL A 184 17.82 -1.24 -21.86
C VAL A 184 16.54 -2.05 -21.66
N LEU A 185 16.53 -3.02 -20.74
CA LEU A 185 15.37 -3.87 -20.49
C LEU A 185 14.19 -3.07 -19.90
N ASN A 186 14.45 -2.12 -18.99
CA ASN A 186 13.41 -1.23 -18.48
C ASN A 186 12.89 -0.26 -19.55
N ALA A 187 13.74 0.21 -20.46
CA ALA A 187 13.30 1.06 -21.57
C ALA A 187 12.41 0.31 -22.58
N LEU A 188 12.60 -1.01 -22.73
CA LEU A 188 11.78 -1.85 -23.60
C LEU A 188 10.45 -2.28 -22.97
N TYR A 189 10.37 -2.32 -21.62
CA TYR A 189 9.20 -2.80 -20.88
C TYR A 189 7.85 -2.17 -21.30
N PRO A 190 7.72 -0.84 -21.51
CA PRO A 190 6.45 -0.23 -21.90
C PRO A 190 5.85 -0.85 -23.17
N SER A 191 6.71 -1.26 -24.11
CA SER A 191 6.31 -1.91 -25.37
C SER A 191 6.12 -3.43 -25.25
N MET A 192 6.41 -4.04 -24.09
CA MET A 192 6.21 -5.48 -23.85
C MET A 192 4.74 -5.79 -23.59
N GLY A 193 4.14 -6.58 -24.49
CA GLY A 193 2.81 -7.15 -24.28
C GLY A 193 2.82 -8.34 -23.33
N VAL A 194 1.64 -8.70 -22.81
CA VAL A 194 1.45 -9.78 -21.81
C VAL A 194 2.09 -11.11 -22.22
N LYS A 195 1.96 -11.52 -23.49
CA LYS A 195 2.54 -12.77 -24.01
C LYS A 195 4.06 -12.84 -23.83
N LEU A 196 4.76 -11.71 -23.96
CA LEU A 196 6.21 -11.67 -23.76
C LEU A 196 6.56 -11.76 -22.27
N LEU A 197 5.83 -11.05 -21.42
CA LEU A 197 6.03 -11.10 -19.96
C LEU A 197 5.78 -12.53 -19.43
N ASP A 198 4.69 -13.17 -19.88
CA ASP A 198 4.37 -14.56 -19.56
C ASP A 198 5.47 -15.51 -20.04
N ARG A 199 6.02 -15.28 -21.24
CA ARG A 199 7.13 -16.08 -21.77
C ARG A 199 8.41 -15.93 -20.94
N ILE A 200 8.75 -14.71 -20.52
CA ILE A 200 9.91 -14.46 -19.64
C ILE A 200 9.71 -15.16 -18.30
N SER A 201 8.52 -15.04 -17.70
CA SER A 201 8.19 -15.68 -16.43
C SER A 201 8.26 -17.22 -16.53
N HIS A 202 7.74 -17.80 -17.60
CA HIS A 202 7.84 -19.24 -17.86
C HIS A 202 9.30 -19.70 -17.95
N GLU A 203 10.15 -18.95 -18.65
CA GLU A 203 11.57 -19.29 -18.83
C GLU A 203 12.39 -19.11 -17.54
N LEU A 204 12.01 -18.18 -16.66
CA LEU A 204 12.55 -18.11 -15.30
C LEU A 204 12.24 -19.37 -14.48
N LYS A 205 11.10 -20.03 -14.72
CA LYS A 205 10.74 -21.29 -14.05
C LYS A 205 11.41 -22.51 -14.67
N SER A 206 11.51 -22.57 -15.99
CA SER A 206 11.90 -23.79 -16.71
C SER A 206 13.40 -23.86 -17.06
N SER A 207 14.12 -22.73 -17.10
CA SER A 207 15.51 -22.67 -17.54
C SER A 207 16.45 -22.11 -16.48
N ASN A 208 17.21 -22.99 -15.82
CA ASN A 208 18.23 -22.60 -14.83
C ASN A 208 19.24 -21.59 -15.39
N ASN A 209 19.58 -21.68 -16.68
CA ASN A 209 20.50 -20.74 -17.33
C ASN A 209 19.87 -19.36 -17.49
N PHE A 210 18.62 -19.29 -17.98
CA PHE A 210 17.91 -18.02 -18.12
C PHE A 210 17.66 -17.36 -16.77
N GLN A 211 17.21 -18.14 -15.78
CA GLN A 211 17.03 -17.69 -14.40
C GLN A 211 18.31 -17.06 -13.87
N ARG A 212 19.45 -17.77 -13.94
CA ARG A 212 20.74 -17.27 -13.48
C ARG A 212 21.15 -15.97 -14.18
N LEU A 213 21.03 -15.90 -15.50
CA LEU A 213 21.39 -14.71 -16.26
C LEU A 213 20.52 -13.51 -15.89
N PHE A 214 19.21 -13.69 -15.77
CA PHE A 214 18.29 -12.64 -15.40
C PHE A 214 18.55 -12.14 -13.98
N THR A 215 18.67 -13.05 -13.00
CA THR A 215 18.93 -12.67 -11.61
C THR A 215 20.31 -12.03 -11.42
N GLU A 216 21.33 -12.43 -12.20
CA GLU A 216 22.66 -11.80 -12.15
C GLU A 216 22.63 -10.36 -12.68
N VAL A 217 21.87 -10.13 -13.77
CA VAL A 217 21.71 -8.77 -14.33
C VAL A 217 21.01 -7.85 -13.33
N PHE A 218 20.01 -8.34 -12.60
CA PHE A 218 19.20 -7.58 -11.66
C PHE A 218 19.50 -7.89 -10.19
N LYS A 219 20.70 -8.37 -9.86
CA LYS A 219 21.00 -8.89 -8.51
C LYS A 219 20.74 -7.90 -7.36
N ASP A 220 20.95 -6.61 -7.63
CA ASP A 220 20.79 -5.51 -6.66
C ASP A 220 19.45 -4.78 -6.84
N ASP A 221 18.62 -5.20 -7.79
CA ASP A 221 17.27 -4.65 -7.99
C ASP A 221 16.35 -5.08 -6.85
N PHE A 222 15.57 -4.13 -6.31
CA PHE A 222 14.68 -4.37 -5.17
C PHE A 222 13.71 -5.53 -5.42
N TRP A 223 13.04 -5.56 -6.58
CA TRP A 223 12.03 -6.58 -6.86
C TRP A 223 12.66 -7.95 -7.04
N VAL A 224 13.86 -8.03 -7.63
CA VAL A 224 14.56 -9.31 -7.78
C VAL A 224 15.08 -9.82 -6.45
N LYS A 225 15.72 -8.96 -5.66
CA LYS A 225 16.33 -9.32 -4.38
C LYS A 225 15.28 -9.65 -3.31
N ASN A 226 14.25 -8.82 -3.19
CA ASN A 226 13.32 -8.83 -2.05
C ASN A 226 11.95 -9.46 -2.35
N ALA A 227 11.63 -9.77 -3.62
CA ALA A 227 10.34 -10.39 -3.99
C ALA A 227 10.52 -11.63 -4.87
N LEU A 228 11.06 -11.50 -6.09
CA LEU A 228 11.13 -12.58 -7.07
C LEU A 228 12.06 -13.73 -6.63
N SER A 229 13.26 -13.44 -6.12
CA SER A 229 14.17 -14.50 -5.66
C SER A 229 13.64 -15.25 -4.42
N PRO A 230 13.13 -14.57 -3.38
CA PRO A 230 12.41 -15.22 -2.28
C PRO A 230 11.21 -16.04 -2.75
N LEU A 231 10.44 -15.55 -3.72
CA LEU A 231 9.31 -16.27 -4.31
C LEU A 231 9.74 -17.56 -5.02
N MET A 232 10.77 -17.50 -5.87
CA MET A 232 11.32 -18.69 -6.55
C MET A 232 11.90 -19.72 -5.56
N ALA A 233 12.45 -19.27 -4.44
CA ALA A 233 12.95 -20.16 -3.38
C ALA A 233 11.78 -20.80 -2.62
N TRP A 234 10.81 -19.98 -2.18
CA TRP A 234 9.63 -20.45 -1.47
C TRP A 234 8.80 -21.43 -2.30
N GLU A 235 8.59 -21.21 -3.60
CA GLU A 235 7.76 -22.11 -4.43
C GLU A 235 8.31 -23.56 -4.46
N LYS A 236 9.63 -23.75 -4.27
CA LYS A 236 10.26 -25.08 -4.22
C LYS A 236 9.96 -25.85 -2.94
N GLU A 237 9.84 -25.14 -1.81
CA GLU A 237 9.75 -25.76 -0.47
C GLU A 237 8.36 -25.60 0.16
N ARG A 238 7.62 -24.55 -0.22
CA ARG A 238 6.34 -24.10 0.33
C ARG A 238 6.30 -24.07 1.86
N GLN A 239 7.42 -23.75 2.50
CA GLN A 239 7.48 -23.60 3.94
C GLN A 239 6.99 -22.22 4.38
N ASN A 240 6.05 -22.20 5.33
CA ASN A 240 5.58 -20.96 5.93
C ASN A 240 6.51 -20.57 7.08
N ARG A 241 7.08 -19.37 7.00
CA ARG A 241 7.82 -18.78 8.11
C ARG A 241 6.84 -18.35 9.19
N SER A 242 7.17 -18.63 10.46
CA SER A 242 6.37 -18.18 11.61
C SER A 242 6.64 -16.71 11.94
N PHE A 243 7.84 -16.20 11.65
CA PHE A 243 8.25 -14.83 11.89
C PHE A 243 8.96 -14.19 10.69
N LEU A 244 8.66 -12.92 10.43
CA LEU A 244 9.27 -12.09 9.38
C LEU A 244 9.53 -10.69 9.90
N LEU A 245 10.52 -10.02 9.29
CA LEU A 245 10.78 -8.60 9.50
C LEU A 245 10.43 -7.82 8.23
N CYS A 246 9.55 -6.84 8.37
CA CYS A 246 9.24 -5.83 7.36
C CYS A 246 9.98 -4.54 7.74
N ASP A 247 11.28 -4.49 7.44
CA ASP A 247 12.16 -3.39 7.82
C ASP A 247 11.92 -2.11 6.99
N GLN A 248 12.68 -1.05 7.29
CA GLN A 248 12.55 0.26 6.65
C GLN A 248 12.84 0.25 5.14
N GLN A 249 13.53 -0.77 4.60
CA GLN A 249 13.77 -0.85 3.15
C GLN A 249 12.46 -1.02 2.36
N TYR A 250 11.40 -1.48 3.01
CA TYR A 250 10.08 -1.64 2.43
C TYR A 250 9.22 -0.37 2.54
N ASP A 251 9.68 0.71 3.17
CA ASP A 251 8.89 1.95 3.34
C ASP A 251 8.48 2.57 2.00
N MET A 252 9.30 2.40 0.97
CA MET A 252 8.98 2.80 -0.41
C MET A 252 7.71 2.13 -0.95
N LEU A 253 7.31 0.98 -0.39
CA LEU A 253 6.12 0.26 -0.85
C LEU A 253 4.82 1.02 -0.62
N GLN A 254 4.78 1.96 0.32
CA GLN A 254 3.58 2.73 0.66
C GLN A 254 3.02 3.58 -0.49
N GLN A 255 3.78 3.78 -1.56
CA GLN A 255 3.40 4.65 -2.68
C GLN A 255 2.78 3.88 -3.86
N TYR A 256 2.99 2.56 -3.96
CA TYR A 256 2.64 1.80 -5.18
C TYR A 256 1.15 1.52 -5.37
N TYR A 257 0.32 1.56 -4.32
CA TYR A 257 -1.12 1.30 -4.47
C TYR A 257 -1.86 2.37 -5.30
N LYS A 258 -1.21 3.51 -5.59
CA LYS A 258 -1.78 4.58 -6.42
C LYS A 258 -1.52 4.39 -7.90
N GLU A 259 -0.68 3.42 -8.27
CA GLU A 259 -0.28 3.18 -9.66
C GLU A 259 -1.04 1.97 -10.20
N HIS A 260 -1.68 2.12 -11.36
CA HIS A 260 -2.39 1.04 -12.06
C HIS A 260 -1.50 0.28 -13.05
N ASP A 261 -0.17 0.43 -12.94
CA ASP A 261 0.79 -0.31 -13.75
C ASP A 261 2.08 -0.64 -12.98
N PHE A 262 2.94 -1.47 -13.58
CA PHE A 262 4.18 -1.92 -12.97
C PHE A 262 5.26 -0.82 -12.98
N ALA A 263 5.92 -0.66 -11.84
CA ALA A 263 7.04 0.27 -11.63
C ALA A 263 8.30 -0.01 -12.47
N SER A 264 8.51 -1.25 -12.92
CA SER A 264 9.71 -1.69 -13.66
C SER A 264 9.47 -3.03 -14.35
N ILE A 265 10.40 -3.45 -15.23
CA ILE A 265 10.36 -4.81 -15.79
C ILE A 265 10.43 -5.88 -14.70
N THR A 266 11.23 -5.66 -13.65
CA THR A 266 11.40 -6.63 -12.56
C THR A 266 10.16 -6.71 -11.67
N HIS A 267 9.47 -5.59 -11.44
CA HIS A 267 8.15 -5.59 -10.79
C HIS A 267 7.13 -6.36 -11.63
N ALA A 268 7.06 -6.08 -12.94
CA ALA A 268 6.16 -6.76 -13.86
C ALA A 268 6.40 -8.28 -13.85
N ILE A 269 7.66 -8.70 -13.96
CA ILE A 269 8.03 -10.12 -13.94
C ILE A 269 7.74 -10.76 -12.58
N ASN A 270 7.97 -10.08 -11.45
CA ASN A 270 7.53 -10.56 -10.14
C ASN A 270 6.02 -10.82 -10.11
N CYS A 271 5.20 -9.85 -10.52
CA CYS A 271 3.75 -10.01 -10.54
C CYS A 271 3.32 -11.15 -11.48
N VAL A 272 3.88 -11.25 -12.69
CA VAL A 272 3.54 -12.33 -13.62
C VAL A 272 3.96 -13.69 -13.08
N TYR A 273 5.13 -13.79 -12.43
CA TYR A 273 5.54 -15.01 -11.75
C TYR A 273 4.54 -15.39 -10.64
N ARG A 274 4.11 -14.44 -9.81
CA ARG A 274 3.07 -14.65 -8.78
C ARG A 274 1.79 -15.23 -9.38
N ARG A 275 1.32 -14.73 -10.54
CA ARG A 275 0.13 -15.24 -11.25
C ARG A 275 0.22 -16.71 -11.62
N SER A 276 1.43 -17.20 -11.87
CA SER A 276 1.69 -18.60 -12.24
C SER A 276 1.86 -19.55 -11.06
N VAL A 277 1.73 -19.05 -9.83
CA VAL A 277 1.69 -19.89 -8.62
C VAL A 277 0.26 -20.38 -8.43
N GLU A 278 0.10 -21.70 -8.32
CA GLU A 278 -1.17 -22.31 -7.96
C GLU A 278 -1.31 -22.39 -6.43
N PRO A 279 -2.44 -21.90 -5.86
CA PRO A 279 -2.70 -22.02 -4.43
C PRO A 279 -2.99 -23.49 -4.05
N THR A 280 -2.68 -23.87 -2.82
CA THR A 280 -3.02 -25.20 -2.27
C THR A 280 -4.03 -25.14 -1.12
N LYS A 281 -4.33 -23.94 -0.64
CA LYS A 281 -5.28 -23.61 0.41
C LYS A 281 -6.30 -22.60 -0.11
N LYS A 282 -7.41 -22.45 0.59
CA LYS A 282 -8.53 -21.62 0.16
C LYS A 282 -8.39 -20.17 0.63
N ILE A 283 -8.15 -19.92 1.92
CA ILE A 283 -8.27 -18.56 2.45
C ILE A 283 -7.34 -18.21 3.62
N CYS A 284 -6.72 -17.03 3.54
CA CYS A 284 -6.01 -16.40 4.64
C CYS A 284 -6.54 -14.99 4.95
N ILE A 285 -6.11 -14.44 6.08
CA ILE A 285 -6.33 -13.03 6.42
C ILE A 285 -5.00 -12.30 6.60
N VAL A 286 -4.97 -11.05 6.16
CA VAL A 286 -3.92 -10.08 6.47
C VAL A 286 -4.51 -9.04 7.42
N THR A 287 -3.84 -8.78 8.53
CA THR A 287 -4.23 -7.71 9.46
C THR A 287 -3.01 -7.00 10.02
N THR A 288 -3.22 -5.81 10.59
CA THR A 288 -2.20 -5.05 11.30
C THR A 288 -2.71 -4.72 12.69
N ILE A 289 -1.82 -4.69 13.68
CA ILE A 289 -2.16 -4.35 15.06
C ILE A 289 -1.22 -3.29 15.64
N ARG A 290 -1.81 -2.39 16.44
CA ARG A 290 -1.13 -1.45 17.33
C ARG A 290 -1.88 -1.45 18.66
N ASN A 291 -1.33 -2.14 19.66
CA ASN A 291 -1.90 -2.24 21.00
C ASN A 291 -3.36 -2.77 21.00
N GLU A 292 -3.57 -3.91 20.32
CA GLU A 292 -4.89 -4.55 20.12
C GLU A 292 -4.92 -6.00 20.61
N GLY A 293 -3.92 -6.42 21.38
CA GLY A 293 -3.76 -7.81 21.81
C GLY A 293 -4.96 -8.34 22.62
N ILE A 294 -5.67 -7.45 23.32
CA ILE A 294 -6.87 -7.80 24.09
C ILE A 294 -7.98 -8.41 23.22
N TYR A 295 -8.10 -8.00 21.96
CA TYR A 295 -9.14 -8.44 21.03
C TYR A 295 -8.72 -9.65 20.19
N LEU A 296 -7.43 -9.96 20.18
CA LEU A 296 -6.83 -10.83 19.16
C LEU A 296 -7.33 -12.27 19.23
N LEU A 297 -7.49 -12.85 20.43
CA LEU A 297 -7.92 -14.24 20.58
C LEU A 297 -9.38 -14.45 20.12
N GLU A 298 -10.29 -13.54 20.43
CA GLU A 298 -11.67 -13.60 19.93
C GLU A 298 -11.72 -13.46 18.42
N TRP A 299 -10.98 -12.50 17.87
CA TRP A 299 -10.92 -12.26 16.44
C TRP A 299 -10.36 -13.47 15.66
N ILE A 300 -9.28 -14.08 16.14
CA ILE A 300 -8.74 -15.32 15.53
C ILE A 300 -9.78 -16.45 15.65
N ALA A 301 -10.39 -16.63 16.82
CA ALA A 301 -11.38 -17.68 17.04
C ALA A 301 -12.60 -17.55 16.12
N TRP A 302 -13.10 -16.33 15.92
CA TRP A 302 -14.17 -16.02 14.98
C TRP A 302 -13.83 -16.48 13.56
N TYR A 303 -12.68 -16.04 13.04
CA TYR A 303 -12.29 -16.35 11.67
C TYR A 303 -11.91 -17.81 11.46
N LYS A 304 -11.28 -18.47 12.45
CA LYS A 304 -11.07 -19.93 12.41
C LYS A 304 -12.40 -20.66 12.32
N LYS A 305 -13.43 -20.22 13.04
CA LYS A 305 -14.75 -20.85 12.98
C LYS A 305 -15.47 -20.60 11.67
N LEU A 306 -15.22 -19.47 10.99
CA LEU A 306 -15.72 -19.21 9.64
C LEU A 306 -15.03 -20.06 8.57
N GLY A 307 -13.88 -20.66 8.86
CA GLY A 307 -13.11 -21.48 7.93
C GLY A 307 -11.82 -20.83 7.41
N VAL A 308 -11.35 -19.73 8.03
CA VAL A 308 -10.04 -19.15 7.69
C VAL A 308 -8.92 -20.07 8.14
N GLU A 309 -7.99 -20.35 7.23
CA GLU A 309 -6.94 -21.34 7.44
C GLU A 309 -5.70 -20.75 8.09
N HIS A 310 -5.38 -19.47 7.83
CA HIS A 310 -4.16 -18.82 8.34
C HIS A 310 -4.26 -17.30 8.44
N PHE A 311 -3.38 -16.73 9.26
CA PHE A 311 -3.34 -15.29 9.54
C PHE A 311 -1.92 -14.74 9.36
N PHE A 312 -1.79 -13.68 8.58
CA PHE A 312 -0.59 -12.86 8.48
C PHE A 312 -0.81 -11.58 9.29
N ILE A 313 -0.19 -11.50 10.47
CA ILE A 313 -0.43 -10.43 11.43
C ILE A 313 0.80 -9.54 11.52
N PHE A 314 0.62 -8.29 11.13
CA PHE A 314 1.65 -7.27 11.21
C PHE A 314 1.56 -6.52 12.54
N SER A 315 2.67 -6.35 13.27
CA SER A 315 2.70 -5.49 14.46
C SER A 315 3.37 -4.15 14.16
N ASN A 316 2.84 -3.07 14.75
CA ASN A 316 3.41 -1.73 14.69
C ASN A 316 3.85 -1.30 16.10
N ASN A 317 5.09 -1.62 16.50
CA ASN A 317 5.73 -1.11 17.72
C ASN A 317 4.97 -1.32 19.05
N ASN A 318 4.23 -2.42 19.23
CA ASN A 318 3.35 -2.67 20.39
C ASN A 318 4.05 -2.43 21.74
N ASP A 319 3.28 -1.91 22.71
CA ASP A 319 3.73 -1.66 24.09
C ASP A 319 2.73 -2.17 25.14
N ASP A 320 1.67 -2.85 24.73
CA ASP A 320 0.65 -3.44 25.59
C ASP A 320 0.89 -4.92 25.93
N GLY A 321 2.03 -5.48 25.52
CA GLY A 321 2.34 -6.91 25.63
C GLY A 321 1.89 -7.76 24.44
N SER A 322 1.29 -7.18 23.39
CA SER A 322 0.83 -7.91 22.19
C SER A 322 1.91 -8.75 21.52
N ASP A 323 3.16 -8.29 21.51
CA ASP A 323 4.25 -8.98 20.81
C ASP A 323 4.58 -10.35 21.46
N ASP A 324 4.44 -10.49 22.77
CA ASP A 324 4.61 -11.78 23.45
C ASP A 324 3.51 -12.76 23.06
N LEU A 325 2.27 -12.27 22.94
CA LEU A 325 1.13 -13.06 22.47
C LEU A 325 1.33 -13.49 21.00
N LEU A 326 1.71 -12.56 20.13
CA LEU A 326 2.01 -12.84 18.72
C LEU A 326 3.12 -13.87 18.57
N LYS A 327 4.19 -13.74 19.36
CA LYS A 327 5.30 -14.70 19.38
C LYS A 327 4.85 -16.09 19.80
N ALA A 328 4.04 -16.20 20.86
CA ALA A 328 3.52 -17.48 21.33
C ALA A 328 2.62 -18.15 20.26
N LEU A 329 1.71 -17.39 19.65
CA LEU A 329 0.83 -17.88 18.58
C LEU A 329 1.61 -18.28 17.31
N ALA A 330 2.65 -17.53 16.95
CA ALA A 330 3.51 -17.82 15.81
C ALA A 330 4.34 -19.10 16.04
N ASN A 331 4.89 -19.28 17.23
CA ASN A 331 5.61 -20.51 17.60
C ASN A 331 4.70 -21.76 17.58
N ALA A 332 3.41 -21.58 17.89
CA ALA A 332 2.41 -22.64 17.79
C ALA A 332 1.88 -22.85 16.35
N GLY A 333 2.34 -22.08 15.37
CA GLY A 333 1.91 -22.19 13.97
C GLY A 333 0.49 -21.70 13.70
N ILE A 334 -0.12 -20.94 14.61
CA ILE A 334 -1.48 -20.39 14.44
C ILE A 334 -1.47 -19.19 13.47
N ILE A 335 -0.38 -18.43 13.48
CA ILE A 335 -0.21 -17.21 12.68
C ILE A 335 1.19 -17.17 12.08
N THR A 336 1.38 -16.33 11.06
CA THR A 336 2.68 -15.76 10.73
C THR A 336 2.72 -14.35 11.30
N TRP A 337 3.69 -14.07 12.17
CA TRP A 337 3.92 -12.74 12.72
C TRP A 337 4.93 -11.98 11.86
N ILE A 338 4.58 -10.77 11.45
CA ILE A 338 5.47 -9.86 10.73
C ILE A 338 5.68 -8.60 11.56
N SER A 339 6.89 -8.37 12.06
CA SER A 339 7.22 -7.10 12.72
C SER A 339 7.41 -6.01 11.67
N ASN A 340 6.69 -4.89 11.78
CA ASN A 340 6.83 -3.76 10.86
C ASN A 340 7.64 -2.63 11.52
N GLU A 341 8.89 -2.45 11.05
CA GLU A 341 9.75 -1.34 11.46
C GLU A 341 9.61 -0.19 10.46
N MET A 342 9.32 1.01 10.94
CA MET A 342 9.01 2.16 10.10
C MET A 342 10.04 3.28 10.26
N GLY A 343 10.38 3.95 9.16
CA GLY A 343 11.00 5.27 9.19
C GLY A 343 9.98 6.37 9.53
N ALA A 344 10.46 7.57 9.81
CA ALA A 344 9.65 8.69 10.35
C ALA A 344 8.45 9.10 9.46
N ASN A 345 8.50 8.83 8.15
CA ASN A 345 7.48 9.25 7.18
C ASN A 345 6.68 8.08 6.58
N ALA A 346 6.75 6.88 7.17
CA ALA A 346 6.06 5.71 6.65
C ALA A 346 4.60 5.64 7.15
N LYS A 347 3.69 5.29 6.26
CA LYS A 347 2.27 5.00 6.51
C LYS A 347 2.13 3.49 6.72
N PRO A 348 1.90 3.02 7.96
CA PRO A 348 1.97 1.60 8.29
C PRO A 348 1.06 0.75 7.42
N GLN A 349 -0.22 1.11 7.34
CA GLN A 349 -1.23 0.29 6.67
C GLN A 349 -0.96 0.15 5.16
N ALA A 350 -0.55 1.23 4.50
CA ALA A 350 -0.20 1.20 3.08
C ALA A 350 1.04 0.32 2.83
N LYS A 351 2.09 0.49 3.62
CA LYS A 351 3.30 -0.34 3.53
C LYS A 351 2.99 -1.83 3.70
N ILE A 352 2.24 -2.17 4.74
CA ILE A 352 1.89 -3.55 5.11
C ILE A 352 1.06 -4.23 4.01
N CYS A 353 0.01 -3.56 3.52
CA CYS A 353 -0.81 -4.12 2.45
C CYS A 353 0.02 -4.34 1.18
N ASN A 354 0.89 -3.39 0.82
CA ASN A 354 1.77 -3.56 -0.33
C ASN A 354 2.77 -4.70 -0.13
N TYR A 355 3.41 -4.82 1.04
CA TYR A 355 4.32 -5.91 1.35
C TYR A 355 3.62 -7.27 1.20
N ALA A 356 2.47 -7.44 1.84
CA ALA A 356 1.71 -8.69 1.78
C ALA A 356 1.37 -9.11 0.34
N PHE A 357 0.93 -8.18 -0.51
CA PHE A 357 0.45 -8.51 -1.84
C PHE A 357 1.51 -8.46 -2.96
N SER A 358 2.68 -7.85 -2.73
CA SER A 358 3.72 -7.72 -3.75
C SER A 358 5.03 -8.48 -3.44
N THR A 359 5.37 -8.70 -2.17
CA THR A 359 6.66 -9.30 -1.78
C THR A 359 6.53 -10.60 -1.01
N LEU A 360 5.48 -10.78 -0.19
CA LEU A 360 5.28 -11.98 0.62
C LEU A 360 4.87 -13.18 -0.27
N PRO A 361 5.67 -14.26 -0.35
CA PRO A 361 5.32 -15.42 -1.17
C PRO A 361 4.30 -16.36 -0.50
N GLU A 362 4.32 -16.50 0.84
CA GLU A 362 3.43 -17.41 1.60
C GLU A 362 1.93 -17.13 1.38
N ILE A 363 1.57 -15.88 1.10
CA ILE A 363 0.18 -15.50 0.83
C ILE A 363 -0.38 -16.19 -0.43
N LEU A 364 0.49 -16.58 -1.37
CA LEU A 364 0.12 -17.21 -2.63
C LEU A 364 -0.29 -18.68 -2.48
N ASP A 365 -0.06 -19.26 -1.30
CA ASP A 365 -0.57 -20.59 -0.99
C ASP A 365 -2.09 -20.60 -0.83
N TYR A 366 -2.70 -19.43 -0.62
CA TYR A 366 -4.13 -19.24 -0.42
C TYR A 366 -4.77 -18.64 -1.66
N GLU A 367 -5.89 -19.23 -2.09
CA GLU A 367 -6.64 -18.74 -3.24
C GLU A 367 -7.20 -17.33 -2.98
N TRP A 368 -7.68 -17.08 -1.77
CA TRP A 368 -8.26 -15.81 -1.34
C TRP A 368 -7.51 -15.23 -0.14
N SER A 369 -7.38 -13.90 -0.12
CA SER A 369 -6.96 -13.15 1.05
C SER A 369 -7.89 -11.99 1.31
N LEU A 370 -8.19 -11.73 2.57
CA LEU A 370 -8.96 -10.58 3.02
C LEU A 370 -8.07 -9.72 3.92
N VAL A 371 -8.02 -8.42 3.63
CA VAL A 371 -7.45 -7.43 4.56
C VAL A 371 -8.56 -6.94 5.47
N VAL A 372 -8.45 -7.19 6.78
CA VAL A 372 -9.36 -6.62 7.79
C VAL A 372 -8.59 -6.17 9.02
N ASP A 373 -9.15 -5.23 9.75
CA ASP A 373 -8.62 -4.77 11.03
C ASP A 373 -9.14 -5.65 12.19
N VAL A 374 -8.48 -5.62 13.35
CA VAL A 374 -8.85 -6.48 14.50
C VAL A 374 -10.19 -6.05 15.14
N ASP A 375 -10.72 -4.88 14.79
CA ASP A 375 -12.06 -4.42 15.15
C ASP A 375 -13.11 -4.64 14.05
N GLU A 376 -12.82 -5.51 13.09
CA GLU A 376 -13.70 -5.88 11.98
C GLU A 376 -13.92 -7.40 11.92
N PHE A 377 -15.18 -7.80 11.83
CA PHE A 377 -15.59 -9.19 11.72
C PHE A 377 -16.37 -9.41 10.44
N LEU A 378 -15.83 -10.20 9.50
CA LEU A 378 -16.61 -10.69 8.37
C LEU A 378 -17.72 -11.56 8.92
N SER A 379 -18.95 -11.26 8.57
CA SER A 379 -20.12 -12.01 8.97
C SER A 379 -20.84 -12.50 7.73
N ILE A 380 -21.26 -13.77 7.78
CA ILE A 380 -21.92 -14.49 6.69
C ILE A 380 -23.32 -14.84 7.18
N ASN A 381 -24.32 -14.62 6.34
CA ASN A 381 -25.68 -15.06 6.63
C ASN A 381 -25.75 -16.59 6.63
N THR A 382 -25.79 -17.18 7.82
CA THR A 382 -25.78 -18.65 8.01
C THR A 382 -27.05 -19.35 7.54
N THR A 383 -28.12 -18.61 7.24
CA THR A 383 -29.30 -19.17 6.57
C THR A 383 -29.07 -19.43 5.08
N LEU A 384 -28.06 -18.79 4.48
CA LEU A 384 -27.70 -18.93 3.07
C LEU A 384 -26.47 -19.81 2.89
N PHE A 385 -25.45 -19.63 3.74
CA PHE A 385 -24.16 -20.33 3.64
C PHE A 385 -23.68 -20.78 5.01
N THR A 386 -23.29 -22.04 5.14
CA THR A 386 -22.79 -22.58 6.42
C THR A 386 -21.48 -21.92 6.87
N ASP A 387 -20.60 -21.61 5.92
CA ASP A 387 -19.25 -21.09 6.17
C ASP A 387 -18.72 -20.30 4.96
N ILE A 388 -17.45 -19.89 5.04
CA ILE A 388 -16.78 -19.13 3.99
C ILE A 388 -16.58 -19.94 2.70
N TYR A 389 -16.44 -21.27 2.78
CA TYR A 389 -16.30 -22.13 1.60
C TYR A 389 -17.59 -22.16 0.79
N GLY A 390 -18.74 -22.25 1.46
CA GLY A 390 -20.04 -22.15 0.82
C GLY A 390 -20.25 -20.82 0.09
N LEU A 391 -19.87 -19.72 0.74
CA LEU A 391 -19.95 -18.38 0.15
C LEU A 391 -19.02 -18.23 -1.07
N LEU A 392 -17.75 -18.63 -0.93
CA LEU A 392 -16.76 -18.53 -2.02
C LEU A 392 -17.11 -19.46 -3.19
N GLY A 393 -17.55 -20.69 -2.92
CA GLY A 393 -17.99 -21.60 -3.98
C GLY A 393 -19.24 -21.10 -4.72
N TRP A 394 -20.05 -20.24 -4.10
CA TRP A 394 -21.16 -19.57 -4.77
C TRP A 394 -20.70 -18.39 -5.63
N ILE A 395 -19.84 -17.51 -5.12
CA ILE A 395 -19.39 -16.33 -5.87
C ILE A 395 -18.52 -16.72 -7.09
N GLU A 396 -17.75 -17.81 -6.96
CA GLU A 396 -16.90 -18.38 -8.03
C GLU A 396 -17.67 -18.99 -9.20
N ARG A 397 -19.00 -19.14 -9.09
CA ARG A 397 -19.84 -19.48 -10.26
C ARG A 397 -19.87 -18.37 -11.31
N LYS A 398 -19.43 -17.17 -10.95
CA LYS A 398 -19.15 -16.05 -11.84
C LYS A 398 -17.63 -15.84 -11.90
N GLU A 399 -17.16 -15.27 -13.01
CA GLU A 399 -15.79 -14.77 -13.09
C GLU A 399 -15.58 -13.70 -12.01
N VAL A 400 -14.64 -13.93 -11.10
CA VAL A 400 -14.37 -13.06 -9.95
C VAL A 400 -12.92 -13.24 -9.47
N ASP A 401 -12.26 -12.11 -9.23
CA ASP A 401 -10.89 -12.02 -8.71
C ASP A 401 -10.82 -11.18 -7.42
N ALA A 402 -11.85 -10.37 -7.18
CA ALA A 402 -12.06 -9.64 -5.94
C ALA A 402 -13.56 -9.52 -5.62
N VAL A 403 -13.90 -9.50 -4.33
CA VAL A 403 -15.25 -9.31 -3.83
C VAL A 403 -15.29 -8.33 -2.66
N GLY A 404 -16.19 -7.35 -2.75
CA GLY A 404 -16.36 -6.28 -1.77
C GLY A 404 -17.51 -6.55 -0.79
N PHE A 405 -17.27 -6.26 0.48
CA PHE A 405 -18.20 -6.44 1.60
C PHE A 405 -18.44 -5.11 2.31
N ASN A 406 -19.69 -4.65 2.37
CA ASN A 406 -20.03 -3.40 3.06
C ASN A 406 -19.74 -3.48 4.55
N TRP A 407 -19.16 -2.41 5.08
CA TRP A 407 -19.14 -2.12 6.50
C TRP A 407 -20.55 -2.01 7.07
N GLN A 408 -20.70 -2.42 8.32
CA GLN A 408 -21.88 -2.16 9.13
C GLN A 408 -21.43 -1.91 10.57
N TYR A 409 -21.60 -0.67 11.02
CA TYR A 409 -21.10 -0.23 12.32
C TYR A 409 -21.96 -0.74 13.46
N THR A 410 -21.30 -1.08 14.56
CA THR A 410 -21.96 -1.54 15.78
C THR A 410 -21.86 -0.53 16.91
N THR A 411 -22.82 -0.54 17.82
CA THR A 411 -22.79 0.21 19.08
C THR A 411 -23.17 -0.69 20.25
N SER A 412 -22.84 -0.23 21.45
CA SER A 412 -23.15 -0.91 22.71
C SER A 412 -24.20 -0.11 23.50
N ASN A 413 -24.94 -0.82 24.35
CA ASN A 413 -25.81 -0.25 25.36
C ASN A 413 -25.16 -0.26 26.76
N GLN A 414 -23.89 -0.66 26.85
CA GLN A 414 -23.17 -0.76 28.11
C GLN A 414 -22.72 0.62 28.59
N THR A 415 -23.09 0.94 29.83
CA THR A 415 -22.68 2.14 30.57
C THR A 415 -21.87 1.80 31.82
N SER A 416 -21.44 0.53 31.97
CA SER A 416 -20.71 0.09 33.17
C SER A 416 -19.33 0.74 33.27
N SER A 417 -18.99 1.22 34.46
CA SER A 417 -17.64 1.65 34.84
C SER A 417 -16.74 0.50 35.29
N ASP A 418 -17.24 -0.75 35.30
CA ASP A 418 -16.45 -1.94 35.63
C ASP A 418 -15.52 -2.32 34.48
N VAL A 419 -14.29 -1.80 34.56
CA VAL A 419 -13.21 -2.06 33.62
C VAL A 419 -12.89 -3.55 33.52
N ALA A 420 -12.83 -4.25 34.66
CA ALA A 420 -12.41 -5.66 34.70
C ALA A 420 -13.44 -6.57 34.03
N GLN A 421 -14.73 -6.30 34.23
CA GLN A 421 -15.80 -7.01 33.54
C GLN A 421 -15.78 -6.71 32.03
N CYS A 422 -15.58 -5.44 31.64
CA CYS A 422 -15.55 -5.02 30.25
C CYS A 422 -14.47 -5.76 29.45
N ILE A 423 -13.22 -5.75 29.94
CA ILE A 423 -12.07 -6.32 29.23
C ILE A 423 -12.05 -7.85 29.17
N LYS A 424 -12.76 -8.53 30.09
CA LYS A 424 -12.83 -10.01 30.14
C LYS A 424 -13.95 -10.61 29.29
N SER A 425 -14.94 -9.78 28.91
CA SER A 425 -16.05 -10.23 28.09
C SER A 425 -15.63 -10.32 26.62
N LEU A 426 -16.41 -10.99 25.77
CA LEU A 426 -16.22 -10.95 24.31
C LEU A 426 -16.76 -9.63 23.74
N VAL A 427 -16.08 -9.05 22.75
CA VAL A 427 -16.46 -7.83 22.03
C VAL A 427 -17.89 -7.95 21.52
N LEU A 428 -18.21 -9.04 20.81
CA LEU A 428 -19.54 -9.23 20.22
C LEU A 428 -20.65 -9.50 21.24
N GLU A 429 -20.32 -9.76 22.51
CA GLU A 429 -21.30 -9.77 23.60
C GLU A 429 -21.64 -8.36 24.08
N ARG A 430 -20.72 -7.40 23.90
CA ARG A 430 -20.89 -6.00 24.32
C ARG A 430 -21.53 -5.14 23.23
N VAL A 431 -21.28 -5.45 21.95
CA VAL A 431 -21.81 -4.71 20.79
C VAL A 431 -22.88 -5.50 20.03
N GLN A 432 -24.08 -5.52 20.59
CA GLN A 432 -25.18 -6.34 20.05
C GLN A 432 -26.08 -5.61 19.04
N TYR A 433 -25.84 -4.32 18.79
CA TYR A 433 -26.71 -3.50 17.95
C TYR A 433 -25.92 -2.85 16.82
N PHE A 434 -26.54 -2.75 15.65
CA PHE A 434 -26.05 -1.87 14.60
C PHE A 434 -26.38 -0.41 14.93
N ILE A 435 -25.60 0.50 14.37
CA ILE A 435 -25.89 1.94 14.40
C ILE A 435 -26.93 2.25 13.33
N LYS A 436 -27.89 3.15 13.62
CA LYS A 436 -28.87 3.61 12.63
C LYS A 436 -28.18 4.12 11.37
N ASP A 437 -28.66 3.69 10.20
CA ASP A 437 -28.13 4.15 8.92
C ASP A 437 -28.23 5.67 8.73
N SER A 438 -29.26 6.32 9.33
CA SER A 438 -29.40 7.79 9.30
C SER A 438 -28.32 8.54 10.08
N VAL A 439 -27.61 7.87 11.00
CA VAL A 439 -26.53 8.45 11.80
C VAL A 439 -25.18 8.28 11.10
N ILE A 440 -24.94 7.12 10.50
CA ILE A 440 -23.69 6.85 9.74
C ILE A 440 -23.72 7.51 8.37
N GLY A 441 -24.88 7.55 7.72
CA GLY A 441 -25.05 8.10 6.38
C GLY A 441 -24.30 7.28 5.32
N LEU A 442 -23.64 7.98 4.39
CA LEU A 442 -23.03 7.37 3.21
C LEU A 442 -21.83 6.48 3.55
N VAL A 443 -21.17 6.68 4.69
CA VAL A 443 -20.01 5.87 5.16
C VAL A 443 -20.35 4.36 5.24
N ASN A 444 -21.63 4.02 5.34
CA ASN A 444 -22.13 2.66 5.24
C ASN A 444 -21.73 1.94 3.93
N ASN A 445 -21.52 2.69 2.85
CA ASN A 445 -21.15 2.16 1.54
C ASN A 445 -19.66 1.81 1.41
N ILE A 446 -18.83 2.09 2.43
CA ILE A 446 -17.44 1.65 2.44
C ILE A 446 -17.39 0.13 2.48
N ILE A 447 -16.47 -0.45 1.72
CA ILE A 447 -16.25 -1.89 1.67
C ILE A 447 -14.84 -2.27 2.12
N LYS A 448 -14.69 -3.48 2.68
CA LYS A 448 -13.43 -4.22 2.66
C LYS A 448 -13.49 -5.27 1.55
N SER A 449 -12.35 -5.62 1.00
CA SER A 449 -12.28 -6.52 -0.15
C SER A 449 -11.47 -7.76 0.14
N MET A 450 -12.04 -8.89 -0.24
CA MET A 450 -11.30 -10.13 -0.39
C MET A 450 -10.87 -10.28 -1.85
N CYS A 451 -9.67 -10.76 -2.10
CA CYS A 451 -9.12 -10.87 -3.45
C CYS A 451 -8.24 -12.09 -3.63
N LYS A 452 -7.99 -12.48 -4.88
CA LYS A 452 -7.04 -13.52 -5.24
C LYS A 452 -5.62 -12.95 -5.26
N PRO A 453 -4.75 -13.24 -4.26
CA PRO A 453 -3.49 -12.51 -4.09
C PRO A 453 -2.57 -12.60 -5.30
N ARG A 454 -2.60 -13.74 -6.01
CA ARG A 454 -1.77 -14.00 -7.19
C ARG A 454 -2.04 -13.06 -8.38
N TYR A 455 -3.19 -12.40 -8.43
CA TYR A 455 -3.54 -11.48 -9.52
C TYR A 455 -3.30 -10.01 -9.20
N MET A 456 -2.93 -9.70 -7.96
CA MET A 456 -2.78 -8.32 -7.49
C MET A 456 -1.33 -7.85 -7.58
N ILE A 457 -1.17 -6.57 -7.92
CA ILE A 457 0.15 -5.90 -7.96
C ILE A 457 0.40 -5.14 -6.65
N SER A 458 -0.68 -4.75 -5.99
CA SER A 458 -0.68 -3.99 -4.73
C SER A 458 -2.06 -4.12 -4.06
N CYS A 459 -2.21 -3.59 -2.85
CA CYS A 459 -3.48 -3.51 -2.14
C CYS A 459 -3.52 -2.26 -1.26
N SER A 460 -4.69 -1.60 -1.21
CA SER A 460 -5.11 -0.73 -0.12
C SER A 460 -5.77 -1.58 0.98
N ALA A 461 -5.93 -1.05 2.19
CA ALA A 461 -6.68 -1.72 3.25
C ALA A 461 -8.12 -2.09 2.86
N HIS A 462 -8.67 -1.38 1.87
CA HIS A 462 -10.06 -1.53 1.44
C HIS A 462 -10.25 -2.27 0.13
N TYR A 463 -9.27 -2.22 -0.78
CA TYR A 463 -9.43 -2.75 -2.13
C TYR A 463 -8.09 -3.17 -2.74
N PRO A 464 -8.09 -4.19 -3.60
CA PRO A 464 -6.89 -4.61 -4.31
C PRO A 464 -6.61 -3.73 -5.54
N VAL A 465 -5.36 -3.74 -5.99
CA VAL A 465 -4.90 -3.04 -7.20
C VAL A 465 -4.30 -4.06 -8.15
N TRP A 466 -4.67 -3.97 -9.43
CA TRP A 466 -4.15 -4.80 -10.50
C TRP A 466 -3.68 -3.94 -11.68
N SER A 467 -2.82 -4.49 -12.54
CA SER A 467 -2.36 -3.82 -13.75
C SER A 467 -3.43 -3.88 -14.83
N GLU A 468 -3.66 -2.78 -15.55
CA GLU A 468 -4.57 -2.72 -16.70
C GLU A 468 -4.15 -3.66 -17.85
N LYS A 469 -2.89 -4.12 -17.87
CA LYS A 469 -2.43 -5.13 -18.83
C LYS A 469 -3.15 -6.48 -18.67
N TYR A 470 -3.70 -6.78 -17.49
CA TYR A 470 -4.39 -8.02 -17.19
C TYR A 470 -5.83 -7.76 -16.78
N HIS A 471 -6.77 -8.51 -17.37
CA HIS A 471 -8.16 -8.49 -16.92
C HIS A 471 -8.27 -9.01 -15.48
N ALA A 472 -9.05 -8.31 -14.67
CA ALA A 472 -9.46 -8.73 -13.34
C ALA A 472 -10.91 -8.33 -13.11
N THR A 473 -11.70 -9.22 -12.52
CA THR A 473 -13.12 -8.97 -12.26
C THR A 473 -13.36 -8.70 -10.78
N TYR A 474 -13.73 -7.46 -10.46
CA TYR A 474 -14.11 -7.06 -9.11
C TYR A 474 -15.64 -6.98 -8.97
N ARG A 475 -16.20 -7.70 -8.00
CA ARG A 475 -17.64 -7.76 -7.74
C ARG A 475 -18.02 -7.26 -6.35
N LEU A 476 -19.26 -6.83 -6.18
CA LEU A 476 -19.89 -6.72 -4.88
C LEU A 476 -20.42 -8.09 -4.45
N ILE A 477 -20.69 -8.27 -3.15
CA ILE A 477 -21.09 -9.56 -2.59
C ILE A 477 -22.36 -10.18 -3.21
N GLN A 478 -23.26 -9.39 -3.81
CA GLN A 478 -24.41 -9.92 -4.57
C GLN A 478 -24.05 -10.46 -5.97
N GLY A 479 -22.80 -10.28 -6.40
CA GLY A 479 -22.25 -10.76 -7.66
C GLY A 479 -22.35 -9.77 -8.82
N ASP A 480 -22.72 -8.52 -8.59
CA ASP A 480 -22.66 -7.45 -9.59
C ASP A 480 -21.24 -6.91 -9.74
N ILE A 481 -20.91 -6.39 -10.92
CA ILE A 481 -19.59 -5.79 -11.17
C ILE A 481 -19.47 -4.49 -10.37
N HIS A 482 -18.41 -4.36 -9.59
CA HIS A 482 -18.10 -3.16 -8.84
C HIS A 482 -17.48 -2.11 -9.77
N ARG A 483 -18.26 -1.09 -10.14
CA ARG A 483 -17.83 -0.06 -11.12
C ARG A 483 -17.32 1.22 -10.47
N TYR A 484 -17.60 1.46 -9.19
CA TYR A 484 -17.10 2.58 -8.33
C TYR A 484 -17.17 4.02 -8.90
N SER A 485 -17.76 4.20 -10.09
CA SER A 485 -17.80 5.43 -10.89
C SER A 485 -19.20 6.04 -10.98
N HIS A 486 -20.21 5.40 -10.40
CA HIS A 486 -21.63 5.77 -10.56
C HIS A 486 -22.24 6.40 -9.30
N ASN A 487 -21.43 6.75 -8.30
CA ASN A 487 -21.93 7.48 -7.13
C ASN A 487 -22.18 8.95 -7.50
N ASN A 488 -23.44 9.28 -7.80
CA ASN A 488 -24.00 10.62 -8.09
C ASN A 488 -23.80 11.68 -6.99
N SER A 489 -23.05 11.37 -5.93
CA SER A 489 -22.66 12.34 -4.92
C SER A 489 -21.40 13.07 -5.40
N HIS A 490 -21.48 14.40 -5.52
CA HIS A 490 -20.32 15.29 -5.74
C HIS A 490 -19.18 15.17 -4.70
N TYR A 491 -19.31 14.26 -3.72
CA TYR A 491 -18.40 14.01 -2.62
C TYR A 491 -17.46 12.80 -2.81
N TYR A 492 -17.78 11.84 -3.70
CA TYR A 492 -17.05 10.56 -3.78
C TYR A 492 -16.76 10.18 -5.24
N SER A 493 -15.66 10.70 -5.79
CA SER A 493 -15.18 10.37 -7.15
C SER A 493 -14.34 9.09 -7.16
N ASP A 494 -14.52 8.23 -8.16
CA ASP A 494 -13.60 7.19 -8.68
C ASP A 494 -12.74 6.43 -7.65
N ASN A 495 -13.30 6.05 -6.49
CA ASN A 495 -12.56 5.34 -5.45
C ASN A 495 -13.15 3.94 -5.20
N PRO A 496 -12.41 2.84 -5.48
CA PRO A 496 -12.90 1.48 -5.34
C PRO A 496 -13.29 1.06 -3.92
N MET A 497 -12.99 1.87 -2.89
CA MET A 497 -13.43 1.68 -1.51
C MET A 497 -14.95 1.87 -1.31
N TRP A 498 -15.64 2.51 -2.25
CA TRP A 498 -17.06 2.87 -2.10
C TRP A 498 -17.94 2.06 -3.04
N ALA A 499 -18.87 1.29 -2.49
CA ALA A 499 -19.96 0.70 -3.25
C ALA A 499 -21.02 1.75 -3.62
N ASP A 500 -21.70 1.55 -4.74
CA ASP A 500 -22.82 2.41 -5.14
C ASP A 500 -24.02 2.21 -4.18
N HIS A 501 -24.18 0.98 -3.65
CA HIS A 501 -25.25 0.60 -2.73
C HIS A 501 -24.77 -0.39 -1.65
N ASN A 502 -25.58 -0.54 -0.58
CA ASN A 502 -25.33 -1.50 0.49
C ASN A 502 -25.92 -2.87 0.17
N HIS A 503 -25.10 -3.93 0.28
CA HIS A 503 -25.50 -5.31 -0.04
C HIS A 503 -25.22 -6.28 1.11
N ARG A 504 -25.60 -5.90 2.33
CA ARG A 504 -25.28 -6.61 3.58
C ARG A 504 -26.03 -7.93 3.79
N GLY A 505 -27.07 -8.21 3.02
CA GLY A 505 -27.98 -9.35 3.23
C GLY A 505 -27.36 -10.75 3.01
N ILE A 506 -26.21 -10.81 2.36
CA ILE A 506 -25.46 -12.06 2.11
C ILE A 506 -24.31 -12.18 3.10
N ALA A 507 -23.45 -11.16 3.14
CA ALA A 507 -22.34 -11.03 4.07
C ALA A 507 -21.96 -9.56 4.19
N ASN A 508 -21.38 -9.19 5.32
CA ASN A 508 -20.99 -7.83 5.68
C ASN A 508 -19.77 -7.85 6.60
N ILE A 509 -19.14 -6.69 6.78
CA ILE A 509 -18.11 -6.48 7.78
C ILE A 509 -18.75 -5.79 8.98
N VAL A 510 -18.94 -6.53 10.05
CA VAL A 510 -19.37 -6.00 11.34
C VAL A 510 -18.21 -5.19 11.92
N HIS A 511 -18.33 -3.87 11.90
CA HIS A 511 -17.25 -2.95 12.29
C HIS A 511 -17.46 -2.44 13.72
N CYS A 512 -16.68 -3.00 14.64
CA CYS A 512 -16.68 -2.69 16.07
C CYS A 512 -15.73 -1.54 16.38
N ARG A 513 -15.84 -0.43 15.62
CA ARG A 513 -14.90 0.71 15.67
C ARG A 513 -14.75 1.31 17.06
N PHE A 514 -15.87 1.51 17.75
CA PHE A 514 -15.97 2.26 19.00
C PHE A 514 -16.28 1.39 20.22
N LYS A 515 -16.85 0.20 20.01
CA LYS A 515 -17.16 -0.79 21.06
C LYS A 515 -17.97 -0.18 22.22
N THR A 516 -17.34 0.00 23.39
CA THR A 516 -17.91 0.63 24.59
C THR A 516 -17.20 1.94 24.91
N PRO A 517 -17.79 2.82 25.75
CA PRO A 517 -17.11 4.03 26.23
C PRO A 517 -15.72 3.77 26.82
N LEU A 518 -15.56 2.70 27.61
CA LEU A 518 -14.27 2.32 28.22
C LEU A 518 -13.22 1.90 27.18
N GLU A 519 -13.62 1.09 26.20
CA GLU A 519 -12.72 0.64 25.14
C GLU A 519 -12.36 1.76 24.16
N PHE A 520 -13.27 2.73 23.99
CA PHE A 520 -12.99 3.92 23.21
C PHE A 520 -11.84 4.75 23.82
N LEU A 521 -11.69 4.78 25.15
CA LEU A 521 -10.55 5.43 25.82
C LEU A 521 -9.20 4.80 25.41
N LEU A 522 -9.13 3.47 25.26
CA LEU A 522 -7.93 2.80 24.76
C LEU A 522 -7.59 3.22 23.33
N LYS A 523 -8.62 3.40 22.50
CA LYS A 523 -8.45 3.84 21.11
C LYS A 523 -7.88 5.25 21.02
N LEU A 524 -8.30 6.15 21.91
CA LEU A 524 -7.71 7.49 22.04
C LEU A 524 -6.25 7.43 22.48
N TYR A 525 -5.93 6.54 23.43
CA TYR A 525 -4.58 6.43 24.00
C TYR A 525 -3.51 5.93 23.01
N ARG A 526 -3.85 5.01 22.09
CA ARG A 526 -2.88 4.31 21.22
C ARG A 526 -2.52 5.04 19.90
N GLY A 527 -3.37 5.95 19.44
CA GLY A 527 -3.13 6.81 18.27
C GLY A 527 -3.33 6.17 16.88
N ASP A 528 -4.56 6.27 16.33
CA ASP A 528 -4.78 6.67 14.92
C ASP A 528 -4.91 8.21 14.80
N VAL A 529 -4.86 8.89 15.95
CA VAL A 529 -5.23 10.29 16.18
C VAL A 529 -4.01 11.19 16.42
N LEU A 530 -2.84 10.58 16.61
CA LEU A 530 -1.59 11.29 16.86
C LEU A 530 -0.65 11.02 15.68
N THR A 531 -0.91 11.68 14.55
CA THR A 531 0.21 12.12 13.71
C THR A 531 1.06 13.07 14.56
N ASP A 532 2.35 12.79 14.68
CA ASP A 532 3.38 13.61 15.34
C ASP A 532 3.64 13.37 16.83
N PHE A 533 3.97 12.15 17.24
CA PHE A 533 4.85 11.99 18.43
C PHE A 533 5.77 10.78 18.29
N HIS A 534 6.86 10.96 17.55
CA HIS A 534 8.09 10.21 17.82
C HIS A 534 8.71 10.72 19.13
N GLU A 535 9.34 9.80 19.85
CA GLU A 535 10.07 9.98 21.09
C GLU A 535 9.22 10.07 22.37
N HIS A 536 9.73 9.42 23.42
CA HIS A 536 9.25 9.35 24.80
C HIS A 536 8.38 8.12 25.11
N SER A 537 9.10 7.02 25.30
CA SER A 537 8.73 5.77 25.98
C SER A 537 8.45 5.95 27.48
N ASN A 538 7.78 7.03 27.87
CA ASN A 538 7.32 7.34 29.23
C ASN A 538 6.34 8.52 29.14
N LYS A 539 5.05 8.30 28.88
CA LYS A 539 4.06 9.38 28.82
C LYS A 539 3.04 9.26 29.95
N SER A 540 3.07 10.24 30.85
CA SER A 540 1.93 10.63 31.68
C SER A 540 0.72 10.94 30.79
N VAL A 541 -0.49 10.56 31.23
CA VAL A 541 -1.73 10.95 30.55
C VAL A 541 -1.78 12.49 30.46
N SER A 542 -2.09 13.04 29.28
CA SER A 542 -2.24 14.48 29.05
C SER A 542 -3.57 14.77 28.35
N LEU A 543 -4.05 16.02 28.45
CA LEU A 543 -5.28 16.45 27.76
C LEU A 543 -5.17 16.35 26.23
N GLU A 544 -3.96 16.38 25.67
CA GLU A 544 -3.70 16.30 24.23
C GLU A 544 -4.06 14.93 23.64
N ILE A 545 -4.18 13.88 24.48
CA ILE A 545 -4.62 12.54 24.06
C ILE A 545 -6.14 12.50 23.81
N LEU A 546 -6.90 13.44 24.39
CA LEU A 546 -8.35 13.50 24.28
C LEU A 546 -8.78 14.36 23.09
N ASP A 547 -8.77 13.76 21.89
CA ASP A 547 -9.25 14.41 20.68
C ASP A 547 -10.78 14.64 20.73
N GLU A 548 -11.16 15.86 21.04
CA GLU A 548 -12.55 16.32 21.10
C GLU A 548 -13.35 16.04 19.81
N GLY A 549 -12.71 16.03 18.64
CA GLY A 549 -13.37 15.71 17.38
C GLY A 549 -13.72 14.23 17.25
N GLN A 550 -12.81 13.33 17.63
CA GLN A 550 -13.10 11.89 17.66
C GLN A 550 -14.11 11.56 18.76
N ILE A 551 -14.00 12.19 19.93
CA ILE A 551 -14.95 12.01 21.04
C ILE A 551 -16.33 12.54 20.64
N TYR A 552 -16.40 13.66 19.91
CA TYR A 552 -17.65 14.13 19.32
C TYR A 552 -18.29 13.07 18.41
N HIS A 553 -17.52 12.50 17.47
CA HIS A 553 -18.04 11.44 16.60
C HIS A 553 -18.53 10.20 17.38
N PHE A 554 -17.79 9.78 18.40
CA PHE A 554 -18.23 8.72 19.32
C PHE A 554 -19.56 9.09 19.97
N ASN A 555 -19.67 10.27 20.58
CA ASN A 555 -20.86 10.73 21.28
C ASN A 555 -22.09 10.89 20.38
N GLN A 556 -21.90 11.12 19.07
CA GLN A 556 -23.00 11.16 18.10
C GLN A 556 -23.48 9.76 17.68
N GLN A 557 -22.65 8.74 17.84
CA GLN A 557 -22.90 7.37 17.36
C GLN A 557 -23.25 6.39 18.49
N HIS A 558 -22.70 6.62 19.69
CA HIS A 558 -22.97 5.79 20.86
C HIS A 558 -24.46 5.82 21.23
N MET A 559 -25.01 4.64 21.55
CA MET A 559 -26.43 4.43 21.84
C MET A 559 -27.42 4.86 20.74
N GLN A 560 -26.96 5.09 19.51
CA GLN A 560 -27.84 5.30 18.35
C GLN A 560 -28.26 3.97 17.72
N PHE A 561 -29.16 3.25 18.40
CA PHE A 561 -29.53 1.87 18.06
C PHE A 561 -30.37 1.77 16.78
N GLY A 562 -29.86 1.05 15.80
CA GLY A 562 -30.64 0.44 14.72
C GLY A 562 -31.11 -0.95 15.14
N ASP A 563 -31.07 -1.91 14.21
CA ASP A 563 -31.44 -3.29 14.49
C ASP A 563 -30.42 -4.01 15.38
N GLU A 564 -30.90 -4.92 16.21
CA GLU A 564 -30.04 -5.91 16.88
C GLU A 564 -29.36 -6.79 15.81
N ILE A 565 -28.10 -7.18 16.05
CA ILE A 565 -27.37 -8.04 15.13
C ILE A 565 -28.06 -9.41 15.10
N PRO A 566 -28.61 -9.86 13.96
CA PRO A 566 -29.33 -11.12 13.92
C PRO A 566 -28.39 -12.29 14.22
N SER A 567 -28.87 -13.27 14.98
CA SER A 567 -28.06 -14.42 15.41
C SER A 567 -27.47 -15.24 14.26
N HIS A 568 -28.10 -15.22 13.08
CA HIS A 568 -27.59 -15.90 11.89
C HIS A 568 -26.36 -15.21 11.24
N TYR A 569 -26.00 -14.01 11.69
CA TYR A 569 -24.75 -13.31 11.37
C TYR A 569 -23.68 -13.53 12.45
N LEU A 570 -23.98 -14.24 13.55
CA LEU A 570 -23.06 -14.43 14.66
C LEU A 570 -22.51 -15.85 14.70
N VAL A 571 -21.20 -15.96 14.89
CA VAL A 571 -20.60 -17.22 15.33
C VAL A 571 -21.05 -17.49 16.77
N SER A 572 -21.48 -18.72 17.05
CA SER A 572 -21.89 -19.12 18.40
C SER A 572 -20.78 -18.86 19.43
N LYS A 573 -21.14 -18.16 20.51
CA LYS A 573 -20.30 -17.90 21.69
C LYS A 573 -19.55 -19.14 22.18
N ALA A 574 -20.23 -20.28 22.26
CA ALA A 574 -19.62 -21.53 22.74
C ALA A 574 -18.47 -22.00 21.85
N ASN A 575 -18.58 -21.82 20.52
CA ASN A 575 -17.50 -22.15 19.59
C ASN A 575 -16.32 -21.20 19.74
N VAL A 576 -16.59 -19.89 19.87
CA VAL A 576 -15.54 -18.87 20.05
C VAL A 576 -14.76 -19.16 21.33
N LEU A 577 -15.44 -19.34 22.46
CA LEU A 577 -14.81 -19.66 23.74
C LEU A 577 -14.00 -20.96 23.67
N SER A 578 -14.55 -22.02 23.06
CA SER A 578 -13.82 -23.28 22.92
C SER A 578 -12.51 -23.12 22.13
N ILE A 579 -12.46 -22.27 21.10
CA ILE A 579 -11.24 -22.03 20.33
C ILE A 579 -10.26 -21.14 21.11
N ILE A 580 -10.78 -20.14 21.85
CA ILE A 580 -9.96 -19.34 22.77
C ILE A 580 -9.29 -20.22 23.81
N ASP A 581 -10.03 -21.13 24.46
CA ASP A 581 -9.51 -22.04 25.48
C ASP A 581 -8.41 -22.95 24.91
N GLN A 582 -8.59 -23.45 23.68
CA GLN A 582 -7.56 -24.21 22.96
C GLN A 582 -6.30 -23.38 22.69
N MET A 583 -6.44 -22.11 22.30
CA MET A 583 -5.30 -21.23 22.09
C MET A 583 -4.59 -20.88 23.40
N ARG A 584 -5.34 -20.59 24.47
CA ARG A 584 -4.78 -20.28 25.80
C ARG A 584 -4.04 -21.47 26.40
N ALA A 585 -4.41 -22.70 26.06
CA ALA A 585 -3.68 -23.91 26.46
C ALA A 585 -2.31 -24.06 25.77
N LEU A 586 -2.00 -23.28 24.73
CA LEU A 586 -0.69 -23.31 24.06
C LEU A 586 0.39 -22.64 24.92
N PRO A 587 1.65 -23.11 24.87
CA PRO A 587 2.73 -22.57 25.68
C PRO A 587 2.89 -21.05 25.55
N GLY A 588 2.81 -20.34 26.68
CA GLY A 588 3.01 -18.89 26.78
C GLY A 588 1.83 -18.00 26.35
N VAL A 589 0.77 -18.56 25.75
CA VAL A 589 -0.39 -17.77 25.29
C VAL A 589 -1.20 -17.23 26.46
N ASP A 590 -1.48 -18.06 27.48
CA ASP A 590 -2.26 -17.62 28.64
C ASP A 590 -1.58 -16.50 29.42
N ASP A 591 -0.29 -16.67 29.71
CA ASP A 591 0.51 -15.69 30.45
C ASP A 591 0.59 -14.36 29.69
N ALA A 592 0.86 -14.41 28.39
CA ALA A 592 0.90 -13.21 27.55
C ALA A 592 -0.46 -12.50 27.50
N TYR A 593 -1.55 -13.26 27.35
CA TYR A 593 -2.90 -12.69 27.32
C TYR A 593 -3.31 -12.06 28.66
N ASN A 594 -3.01 -12.73 29.79
CA ASN A 594 -3.28 -12.18 31.11
C ASN A 594 -2.46 -10.91 31.40
N ASN A 595 -1.22 -10.83 30.90
CA ASN A 595 -0.41 -9.61 30.99
C ASN A 595 -1.06 -8.45 30.21
N ILE A 596 -1.53 -8.71 28.99
CA ILE A 596 -2.25 -7.72 28.18
C ILE A 596 -3.51 -7.23 28.90
N LEU A 597 -4.29 -8.14 29.52
CA LEU A 597 -5.47 -7.77 30.31
C LEU A 597 -5.08 -6.84 31.47
N ALA A 598 -4.02 -7.15 32.22
CA ALA A 598 -3.57 -6.34 33.35
C ALA A 598 -3.10 -4.93 32.89
N ILE A 599 -2.31 -4.86 31.82
CA ILE A 599 -1.85 -3.57 31.25
C ILE A 599 -3.04 -2.74 30.75
N THR A 600 -3.99 -3.39 30.09
CA THR A 600 -5.19 -2.74 29.56
C THR A 600 -6.06 -2.17 30.69
N GLU A 601 -6.28 -2.96 31.74
CA GLU A 601 -7.04 -2.54 32.92
C GLU A 601 -6.39 -1.32 33.59
N PHE A 602 -5.07 -1.38 33.77
CA PHE A 602 -4.29 -0.28 34.34
C PHE A 602 -4.42 1.00 33.50
N ARG A 603 -4.23 0.91 32.17
CA ARG A 603 -4.32 2.07 31.27
C ARG A 603 -5.69 2.75 31.31
N ILE A 604 -6.78 1.98 31.25
CA ILE A 604 -8.13 2.56 31.34
C ILE A 604 -8.31 3.28 32.68
N LYS A 605 -7.91 2.66 33.79
CA LYS A 605 -8.03 3.26 35.13
C LYS A 605 -7.22 4.55 35.26
N GLU A 606 -6.01 4.58 34.73
CA GLU A 606 -5.17 5.78 34.72
C GLU A 606 -5.80 6.91 33.91
N ILE A 607 -6.35 6.62 32.72
CA ILE A 607 -7.05 7.62 31.89
C ILE A 607 -8.27 8.17 32.63
N LEU A 608 -9.07 7.29 33.23
CA LEU A 608 -10.25 7.71 34.00
C LEU A 608 -9.89 8.53 35.23
N HIS A 609 -8.86 8.13 35.97
CA HIS A 609 -8.37 8.90 37.11
C HIS A 609 -7.92 10.30 36.66
N PHE A 610 -7.13 10.38 35.59
CA PHE A 610 -6.69 11.65 35.01
C PHE A 610 -7.87 12.53 34.58
N MET A 611 -8.86 11.97 33.88
CA MET A 611 -10.06 12.70 33.45
C MET A 611 -10.85 13.26 34.65
N ARG A 612 -11.01 12.48 35.72
CA ARG A 612 -11.74 12.90 36.93
C ARG A 612 -11.02 14.00 37.69
N GLU A 613 -9.69 13.89 37.87
CA GLU A 613 -8.88 14.93 38.51
C GLU A 613 -8.83 16.24 37.72
N ASN A 614 -9.04 16.18 36.40
CA ASN A 614 -9.00 17.33 35.50
C ASN A 614 -10.39 17.70 34.94
N LYS A 615 -11.49 17.34 35.61
CA LYS A 615 -12.88 17.52 35.11
C LYS A 615 -13.16 18.96 34.63
N GLU A 616 -12.65 19.97 35.33
CA GLU A 616 -12.82 21.39 34.98
C GLU A 616 -12.07 21.83 33.70
N ARG A 617 -11.08 21.05 33.26
CA ARG A 617 -10.25 21.32 32.08
C ARG A 617 -10.61 20.48 30.87
N LEU A 618 -11.52 19.51 31.03
CA LEU A 618 -12.00 18.69 29.92
C LEU A 618 -12.83 19.53 28.95
N GLY A 619 -12.67 19.26 27.66
CA GLY A 619 -13.59 19.78 26.65
C GLY A 619 -14.99 19.19 26.82
N SER A 620 -15.98 19.81 26.20
CA SER A 620 -17.39 19.45 26.37
C SER A 620 -17.70 18.00 25.97
N ASN A 621 -17.03 17.45 24.94
CA ASN A 621 -17.29 16.08 24.51
C ASN A 621 -16.60 15.08 25.43
N SER A 622 -15.37 15.37 25.89
CA SER A 622 -14.69 14.57 26.91
C SER A 622 -15.47 14.50 28.21
N LEU A 623 -16.04 15.64 28.64
CA LEU A 623 -16.88 15.68 29.84
C LEU A 623 -18.15 14.84 29.66
N LYS A 624 -18.82 14.93 28.50
CA LYS A 624 -19.98 14.09 28.17
C LYS A 624 -19.64 12.60 28.15
N LEU A 625 -18.48 12.23 27.60
CA LEU A 625 -18.00 10.85 27.61
C LEU A 625 -17.77 10.35 29.04
N LEU A 626 -17.14 11.17 29.89
CA LEU A 626 -16.90 10.83 31.29
C LEU A 626 -18.22 10.63 32.06
N HIS A 627 -19.18 11.54 31.91
CA HIS A 627 -20.51 11.41 32.50
C HIS A 627 -21.20 10.10 32.09
N SER A 628 -21.13 9.76 30.79
CA SER A 628 -21.67 8.49 30.27
C SER A 628 -21.02 7.25 30.90
N ILE A 629 -19.74 7.32 31.30
CA ILE A 629 -19.02 6.23 31.97
C ILE A 629 -19.39 6.17 33.46
N ASP A 630 -19.56 7.33 34.10
CA ASP A 630 -19.92 7.42 35.52
C ASP A 630 -21.42 7.16 35.77
N GLY A 631 -22.23 7.10 34.71
CA GLY A 631 -23.68 6.91 34.79
C GLY A 631 -24.44 8.18 35.22
N GLU A 632 -23.82 9.35 35.01
CA GLU A 632 -24.39 10.70 35.19
C GLU A 632 -25.07 11.17 33.89
#